data_AF-A0A958FBK8-F1
#
_entry.id   AF-A0A958FBK8-F1
#
_cell.length_a   1.000
_cell.length_b   1.000
_cell.length_c   1.000
_cell.angle_alpha   90.00
_cell.angle_beta   90.00
_cell.angle_gamma   90.00
#
_symmetry.space_group_name_H-M   'P 1'
#
loop_
_entity.id
_entity.type
_entity.pdbx_description
1 polymer ?
#
loop_
_entity_poly.entity_id
_entity_poly.type
_entity_poly.pdbx_seq_one_letter_code
_entity_poly.pdbx_strand_id
1 'polypeptide(L)'
;MLCFFSACKSSQSSPDPENIAPHTGYEAVAERLSAAIAQQMTDKELSAVSIALVAGDTLIWSHGFGLADPKRKTPAGGGTVYRIASLSKLFTAIGVMQLQEQGKLDIDAPV
;
A
#
# COMPACT_ATOMS: atom_id res chain seq x y z
N MET A 1 -22.40 -31.75 -30.86
CA MET A 1 -23.55 -30.90 -30.47
C MET A 1 -23.78 -31.13 -28.98
N LEU A 2 -23.35 -30.33 -28.00
CA LEU A 2 -22.73 -29.01 -27.92
C LEU A 2 -21.71 -29.08 -26.76
N CYS A 3 -20.52 -28.52 -26.93
CA CYS A 3 -19.58 -28.27 -25.84
C CYS A 3 -20.10 -27.09 -24.99
N PHE A 4 -20.44 -27.32 -23.73
CA PHE A 4 -20.59 -26.24 -22.75
C PHE A 4 -19.19 -25.84 -22.26
N PHE A 5 -18.59 -24.86 -22.92
CA PHE A 5 -17.50 -24.08 -22.32
C PHE A 5 -18.11 -23.24 -21.19
N SER A 6 -18.18 -23.81 -19.99
CA SER A 6 -18.40 -23.04 -18.77
C SER A 6 -17.15 -22.21 -18.52
N ALA A 7 -17.22 -20.94 -18.89
CA ALA A 7 -16.15 -20.00 -18.67
C ALA A 7 -15.87 -19.89 -17.16
N CYS A 8 -14.76 -20.49 -16.72
CA CYS A 8 -14.07 -20.03 -15.53
C CYS A 8 -13.74 -18.55 -15.75
N LYS A 9 -14.58 -17.69 -15.18
CA LYS A 9 -14.28 -16.29 -14.99
C LYS A 9 -13.12 -16.28 -13.99
N SER A 10 -11.90 -16.34 -14.49
CA SER A 10 -10.73 -15.93 -13.72
C SER A 10 -11.08 -14.53 -13.21
N SER A 11 -11.32 -14.40 -11.92
CA SER A 11 -11.47 -13.12 -11.26
C SER A 11 -10.16 -12.37 -11.48
N GLN A 12 -10.08 -11.65 -12.59
CA GLN A 12 -9.05 -10.66 -12.80
C GLN A 12 -9.29 -9.64 -11.67
N SER A 13 -8.45 -9.74 -10.65
CA SER A 13 -8.32 -8.79 -9.55
C SER A 13 -7.95 -7.45 -10.16
N SER A 14 -8.97 -6.75 -10.64
CA SER A 14 -8.93 -5.30 -10.76
C SER A 14 -8.93 -4.83 -9.32
N PRO A 15 -7.87 -4.18 -8.82
CA PRO A 15 -7.86 -3.77 -7.43
C PRO A 15 -8.94 -2.70 -7.30
N ASP A 16 -10.04 -3.04 -6.64
CA ASP A 16 -10.77 -2.02 -5.89
C ASP A 16 -9.72 -1.24 -5.08
N PRO A 17 -9.80 0.10 -5.00
CA PRO A 17 -8.92 0.87 -4.13
C PRO A 17 -9.17 0.36 -2.70
N GLU A 18 -8.35 -0.60 -2.22
CA GLU A 18 -8.64 -1.52 -1.11
C GLU A 18 -8.72 -0.80 0.24
N ASN A 19 -9.77 -0.01 0.38
CA ASN A 19 -10.12 0.76 1.55
C ASN A 19 -10.80 -0.20 2.52
N ILE A 20 -10.23 -0.32 3.71
CA ILE A 20 -10.75 -1.14 4.78
C ILE A 20 -11.32 -0.18 5.81
N ALA A 21 -12.60 -0.33 6.12
CA ALA A 21 -13.26 0.46 7.15
C ALA A 21 -12.57 0.23 8.52
N PRO A 22 -12.52 1.26 9.38
CA PRO A 22 -11.88 1.10 10.68
C PRO A 22 -12.58 0.01 11.50
N HIS A 23 -11.79 -0.87 12.11
CA HIS A 23 -12.28 -1.85 13.05
C HIS A 23 -12.85 -1.17 14.31
N THR A 24 -13.76 -1.87 14.99
CA THR A 24 -14.41 -1.36 16.22
C THR A 24 -13.41 -0.91 17.27
N GLY A 25 -13.59 0.31 17.77
CA GLY A 25 -12.71 0.95 18.75
C GLY A 25 -11.65 1.86 18.13
N TYR A 26 -11.49 1.87 16.80
CA TYR A 26 -10.52 2.71 16.08
C TYR A 26 -11.16 3.78 15.19
N GLU A 27 -12.50 3.91 15.20
CA GLU A 27 -13.23 4.88 14.39
C GLU A 27 -12.77 6.31 14.68
N ALA A 28 -12.69 6.70 15.95
CA ALA A 28 -12.23 8.02 16.36
C ALA A 28 -10.77 8.29 15.95
N VAL A 29 -9.92 7.26 15.90
CA VAL A 29 -8.54 7.39 15.42
C VAL A 29 -8.52 7.62 13.92
N ALA A 30 -9.27 6.82 13.16
CA ALA A 30 -9.41 6.97 11.72
C ALA A 30 -9.97 8.34 11.32
N GLU A 31 -10.97 8.85 12.04
CA GLU A 31 -11.51 10.20 11.80
C GLU A 31 -10.47 11.29 12.05
N ARG A 32 -9.77 11.24 13.20
CA ARG A 32 -8.72 12.22 13.53
C ARG A 32 -7.57 12.20 12.53
N LEU A 33 -7.14 11.01 12.12
CA LEU A 33 -6.10 10.85 11.10
C LEU A 33 -6.60 11.37 9.75
N SER A 34 -7.82 11.04 9.34
CA SER A 34 -8.41 11.51 8.09
C SER A 34 -8.44 13.04 8.02
N ALA A 35 -8.85 13.71 9.11
CA ALA A 35 -8.85 15.17 9.20
C ALA A 35 -7.42 15.75 9.07
N ALA A 36 -6.45 15.17 9.81
CA ALA A 36 -5.06 15.61 9.75
C ALA A 36 -4.43 15.39 8.36
N ILE A 37 -4.72 14.26 7.71
CA ILE A 37 -4.24 13.95 6.36
C ILE A 37 -4.83 14.93 5.36
N ALA A 38 -6.14 15.18 5.41
CA ALA A 38 -6.79 16.13 4.52
C ALA A 38 -6.19 17.54 4.64
N GLN A 39 -5.89 17.98 5.87
CA GLN A 39 -5.17 19.23 6.10
C GLN A 39 -3.77 19.20 5.48
N GLN A 40 -2.96 18.16 5.76
CA GLN A 40 -1.60 18.05 5.22
C GLN A 40 -1.57 17.95 3.69
N MET A 41 -2.55 17.29 3.08
CA MET A 41 -2.67 17.22 1.63
C MET A 41 -2.94 18.60 1.03
N THR A 42 -3.76 19.41 1.69
CA THR A 42 -4.04 20.79 1.27
C THR A 42 -2.79 21.65 1.42
N ASP A 43 -2.15 21.63 2.60
CA ASP A 43 -0.98 22.45 2.92
C ASP A 43 0.23 22.17 1.99
N LYS A 44 0.35 20.93 1.51
CA LYS A 44 1.48 20.47 0.67
C LYS A 44 1.09 20.21 -0.78
N GLU A 45 -0.12 20.56 -1.17
CA GLU A 45 -0.65 20.38 -2.53
C GLU A 45 -0.49 18.93 -3.05
N LEU A 46 -0.72 17.94 -2.19
CA LEU A 46 -0.58 16.53 -2.53
C LEU A 46 -1.81 16.03 -3.29
N SER A 47 -1.59 15.40 -4.45
CA SER A 47 -2.69 14.86 -5.26
C SER A 47 -3.33 13.61 -4.65
N ALA A 48 -2.54 12.77 -3.99
CA ALA A 48 -3.00 11.55 -3.35
C ALA A 48 -2.11 11.12 -2.18
N VAL A 49 -2.74 10.45 -1.21
CA VAL A 49 -2.08 9.77 -0.09
C VAL A 49 -2.86 8.49 0.20
N SER A 50 -2.16 7.38 0.49
CA SER A 50 -2.78 6.17 1.02
C SER A 50 -2.18 5.81 2.37
N ILE A 51 -3.03 5.39 3.30
CA ILE A 51 -2.67 5.05 4.67
C ILE A 51 -3.18 3.66 5.01
N ALA A 52 -2.36 2.92 5.75
CA ALA A 52 -2.67 1.64 6.37
C ALA A 52 -2.34 1.75 7.87
N LEU A 53 -3.31 1.44 8.73
CA LEU A 53 -3.14 1.36 10.17
C LEU A 53 -3.17 -0.11 10.59
N VAL A 54 -2.11 -0.57 11.22
CA VAL A 54 -1.91 -1.96 11.64
C VAL A 54 -1.81 -2.03 13.15
N ALA A 55 -2.52 -2.97 13.76
CA ALA A 55 -2.41 -3.29 15.18
C ALA A 55 -2.02 -4.77 15.34
N GLY A 56 -0.81 -5.01 15.87
CA GLY A 56 -0.19 -6.34 15.83
C GLY A 56 -0.03 -6.80 14.39
N ASP A 57 -0.75 -7.87 14.05
CA ASP A 57 -0.64 -8.56 12.77
C ASP A 57 -1.85 -8.23 11.86
N THR A 58 -2.75 -7.37 12.32
CA THR A 58 -4.04 -7.08 11.68
C THR A 58 -4.06 -5.68 11.10
N LEU A 59 -4.38 -5.57 9.81
CA LEU A 59 -4.71 -4.31 9.15
C LEU A 59 -6.11 -3.87 9.60
N ILE A 60 -6.17 -2.84 10.45
CA ILE A 60 -7.41 -2.41 11.14
C ILE A 60 -8.10 -1.22 10.46
N TRP A 61 -7.39 -0.49 9.59
CA TRP A 61 -7.97 0.56 8.75
C TRP A 61 -7.05 0.80 7.55
N SER A 62 -7.63 1.01 6.38
CA SER A 62 -6.89 1.33 5.17
C SER A 62 -7.69 2.31 4.34
N HIS A 63 -7.08 3.40 3.89
CA HIS A 63 -7.80 4.41 3.12
C HIS A 63 -6.88 5.19 2.17
N GLY A 64 -7.38 5.46 0.98
CA GLY A 64 -6.79 6.41 0.04
C GLY A 64 -7.54 7.73 0.02
N PHE A 65 -6.80 8.83 -0.07
CA PHE A 65 -7.27 10.20 -0.13
C PHE A 65 -6.84 10.81 -1.46
N GLY A 66 -7.74 11.57 -2.10
CA GLY A 66 -7.46 12.27 -3.36
C GLY A 66 -7.45 11.37 -4.60
N LEU A 67 -6.69 11.77 -5.61
CA LEU A 67 -6.65 11.14 -6.93
C LEU A 67 -5.24 10.63 -7.24
N ALA A 68 -5.09 9.31 -7.34
CA ALA A 68 -3.85 8.66 -7.76
C ALA A 68 -3.44 9.08 -9.18
N ASP A 69 -4.43 9.33 -10.04
CA ASP A 69 -4.23 9.95 -11.36
C ASP A 69 -5.25 11.09 -11.55
N PRO A 70 -4.84 12.36 -11.37
CA PRO A 70 -5.73 13.50 -11.55
C PRO A 70 -6.25 13.65 -12.98
N LYS A 71 -5.48 13.26 -14.01
CA LYS A 71 -5.89 13.40 -15.42
C LYS A 71 -6.99 12.39 -15.76
N ARG A 72 -6.84 11.16 -15.27
CA ARG A 72 -7.83 10.09 -15.46
C ARG A 72 -8.93 10.08 -14.39
N LYS A 73 -8.84 10.97 -13.40
CA LYS A 73 -9.73 11.03 -12.23
C LYS A 73 -9.80 9.69 -11.48
N THR A 74 -8.67 8.99 -11.40
CA THR A 74 -8.58 7.72 -10.68
C THR A 74 -8.45 8.02 -9.19
N PRO A 75 -9.40 7.60 -8.33
CA PRO A 75 -9.28 7.80 -6.89
C PRO A 75 -8.12 6.99 -6.32
N ALA A 76 -7.48 7.54 -5.30
CA ALA A 76 -6.54 6.78 -4.47
C ALA A 76 -7.30 5.83 -3.54
N GLY A 77 -6.68 4.69 -3.24
CA GLY A 77 -7.15 3.69 -2.28
C GLY A 77 -6.04 3.14 -1.43
N GLY A 78 -6.39 2.33 -0.43
CA GLY A 78 -5.43 1.58 0.37
C GLY A 78 -4.41 0.79 -0.47
N GLY A 79 -4.86 0.17 -1.56
CA GLY A 79 -4.02 -0.60 -2.47
C GLY A 79 -3.34 0.19 -3.60
N THR A 80 -3.37 1.53 -3.60
CA THR A 80 -2.72 2.32 -4.67
C THR A 80 -1.20 2.13 -4.64
N VAL A 81 -0.61 1.86 -5.81
CA VAL A 81 0.84 1.69 -5.96
C VAL A 81 1.52 3.03 -6.21
N TYR A 82 2.54 3.34 -5.41
CA TYR A 82 3.35 4.56 -5.51
C TYR A 82 4.82 4.24 -5.80
N ARG A 83 5.56 5.23 -6.32
CA ARG A 83 7.02 5.14 -6.40
C ARG A 83 7.62 5.45 -5.03
N ILE A 84 8.18 4.43 -4.38
CA ILE A 84 8.62 4.50 -2.97
C ILE A 84 10.03 5.10 -2.77
N ALA A 85 10.75 5.43 -3.85
CA ALA A 85 12.08 6.05 -3.83
C ALA A 85 13.07 5.34 -2.87
N SER A 86 13.70 6.08 -1.95
CA SER A 86 14.71 5.54 -1.04
C SER A 86 14.21 4.44 -0.09
N LEU A 87 12.89 4.25 0.06
CA LEU A 87 12.36 3.09 0.79
C LEU A 87 12.78 1.76 0.14
N SER A 88 13.09 1.75 -1.16
CA SER A 88 13.65 0.57 -1.84
C SER A 88 14.95 0.05 -1.20
N LYS A 89 15.73 0.92 -0.51
CA LYS A 89 16.97 0.52 0.16
C LYS A 89 16.74 -0.47 1.30
N LEU A 90 15.58 -0.43 1.96
CA LEU A 90 15.24 -1.39 3.01
C LEU A 90 15.21 -2.81 2.45
N PHE A 91 14.60 -2.99 1.28
CA PHE A 91 14.56 -4.28 0.60
C PHE A 91 15.95 -4.76 0.20
N THR A 92 16.77 -3.87 -0.37
CA THR A 92 18.17 -4.19 -0.70
C THR A 92 18.97 -4.57 0.55
N ALA A 93 18.86 -3.80 1.63
CA ALA A 93 19.56 -4.06 2.88
C ALA A 93 19.15 -5.42 3.47
N ILE A 94 17.85 -5.73 3.51
CA ILE A 94 17.36 -7.04 3.95
C ILE A 94 17.97 -8.16 3.11
N GLY A 95 17.96 -8.04 1.78
CA GLY A 95 18.56 -9.03 0.90
C GLY A 95 20.07 -9.21 1.14
N VAL A 96 20.80 -8.12 1.35
CA VAL A 96 22.23 -8.14 1.68
C VAL A 96 22.49 -8.84 3.02
N MET A 97 21.72 -8.51 4.06
CA MET A 97 21.86 -9.17 5.37
C MET A 97 21.52 -10.65 5.31
N GLN A 98 20.49 -11.04 4.55
CA GLN A 98 20.16 -12.45 4.33
C GLN A 98 21.30 -13.21 3.64
N LEU A 99 22.05 -12.58 2.74
CA LEU A 99 23.22 -13.20 2.10
C LEU A 99 24.38 -13.34 3.09
N GLN A 100 24.60 -12.37 3.97
CA GLN A 100 25.59 -12.46 5.05
C GLN A 100 25.23 -13.59 6.04
N GLU A 101 23.98 -13.70 6.48
CA GLU A 101 23.53 -14.80 7.35
C GLU A 101 23.75 -16.18 6.70
N GLN A 102 23.65 -16.27 5.37
CA GLN A 102 23.92 -17.48 4.60
C GLN A 102 25.42 -17.75 4.37
N GLY A 103 26.31 -16.87 4.84
CA GLY A 103 27.76 -16.94 4.60
C GLY A 103 28.15 -16.70 3.14
N LYS A 104 27.27 -16.08 2.34
CA LYS A 104 27.48 -15.84 0.89
C LYS A 104 28.08 -14.47 0.59
N LEU A 105 28.08 -13.55 1.55
CA LEU A 105 28.55 -12.18 1.39
C LEU A 105 29.07 -11.67 2.73
N ASP A 106 30.36 -11.36 2.82
CA ASP A 106 30.90 -10.64 3.97
C ASP A 106 30.75 -9.14 3.77
N ILE A 107 30.01 -8.48 4.66
CA ILE A 107 29.73 -7.04 4.57
C ILE A 107 30.87 -6.16 5.06
N ASP A 108 31.83 -6.74 5.77
CA ASP A 108 33.03 -6.05 6.24
C ASP A 108 34.21 -6.22 5.27
N ALA A 109 34.05 -7.06 4.24
CA ALA A 109 35.03 -7.20 3.18
C ALA A 109 35.12 -5.92 2.33
N PRO A 110 36.31 -5.54 1.84
CA PRO A 110 36.45 -4.45 0.89
C PRO A 110 35.68 -4.77 -0.40
N VAL A 111 35.15 -3.72 -1.03
CA VAL A 111 34.43 -3.79 -2.31
C VAL A 111 35.41 -3.95 -3.47
#